data_AF-A0A259HUG6-F1
#
_entry.id   AF-A0A259HUG6-F1
#
_cell.length_a   1.000
_cell.length_b   1.000
_cell.length_c   1.000
_cell.angle_alpha   90.00
_cell.angle_beta   90.00
_cell.angle_gamma   90.00
#
_symmetry.space_group_name_H-M   'P 1'
#
loop_
_entity.id
_entity.type
_entity.pdbx_description
1 polymer ?
#
loop_
_entity_poly.entity_id
_entity_poly.type
_entity_poly.pdbx_seq_one_letter_code
_entity_poly.pdbx_strand_id
1 'polypeptide(L)'
;ERARITATLAAAHRKWAHGVTVIWYPLKDRHTHVRWKDQLGRLGIPKMLNVEHWLYDSDQPGIYNGAGLFFVNPPYAFTQGLPPLLEALRAALAPEGHRGTITGEWLA
;
A
#
# COMPACT_ATOMS: atom_id res chain seq x y z
N GLU A 1 5.14 5.88 14.84
CA GLU A 1 5.64 5.09 13.70
C GLU A 1 5.41 5.74 12.34
N ARG A 2 4.17 5.92 11.89
CA ARG A 2 3.84 6.43 10.53
C ARG A 2 4.52 7.75 10.15
N ALA A 3 4.56 8.74 11.05
CA ALA A 3 5.26 10.00 10.82
C ALA A 3 6.78 9.82 10.57
N ARG A 4 7.41 8.85 11.26
CA ARG A 4 8.82 8.51 11.05
C ARG A 4 9.03 7.90 9.67
N ILE A 5 8.16 6.98 9.25
CA ILE A 5 8.21 6.38 7.90
C ILE A 5 8.07 7.47 6.83
N THR A 6 7.10 8.37 6.96
CA THR A 6 6.90 9.50 6.03
C THR A 6 8.14 10.38 5.93
N ALA A 7 8.73 10.77 7.06
CA ALA A 7 9.95 11.59 7.08
C ALA A 7 11.15 10.85 6.46
N THR A 8 11.33 9.57 6.78
CA THR A 8 12.40 8.74 6.22
C THR A 8 12.25 8.56 4.72
N LEU A 9 11.03 8.32 4.21
CA LEU A 9 10.78 8.20 2.78
C LEU A 9 11.12 9.50 2.04
N ALA A 10 10.68 10.65 2.56
CA ALA A 10 10.99 11.95 1.96
C ALA A 10 12.51 12.21 1.93
N ALA A 11 13.22 11.87 3.01
CA ALA A 11 14.67 12.01 3.09
C ALA A 11 15.40 11.04 2.15
N ALA A 12 14.95 9.79 2.06
CA ALA A 12 15.54 8.76 1.19
C ALA A 12 15.36 9.13 -0.28
N HIS A 13 14.15 9.49 -0.70
CA HIS A 13 13.87 9.89 -2.08
C HIS A 13 14.67 11.13 -2.49
N ARG A 14 14.80 12.13 -1.60
CA ARG A 14 15.65 13.31 -1.87
C ARG A 14 17.12 12.96 -2.14
N LYS A 15 17.65 11.94 -1.45
CA LYS A 15 19.04 11.49 -1.62
C LYS A 15 19.22 10.54 -2.81
N TRP A 16 18.20 9.75 -3.13
CA TRP A 16 18.25 8.73 -4.16
C TRP A 16 16.92 8.62 -4.91
N ALA A 17 16.65 9.62 -5.75
CA ALA A 17 15.35 9.78 -6.42
C ALA A 17 15.02 8.68 -7.45
N HIS A 18 16.04 7.98 -7.96
CA HIS A 18 15.86 6.93 -8.96
C HIS A 18 15.80 5.51 -8.37
N GLY A 19 15.96 5.38 -7.06
CA GLY A 19 15.88 4.09 -6.39
C GLY A 19 14.46 3.53 -6.38
N VAL A 20 14.36 2.20 -6.37
CA VAL A 20 13.11 1.51 -6.06
C VAL A 20 13.03 1.35 -4.55
N THR A 21 12.01 1.94 -3.93
CA THR A 21 11.76 1.82 -2.49
C THR A 21 10.44 1.12 -2.27
N VAL A 22 10.42 0.13 -1.38
CA VAL A 22 9.21 -0.57 -0.97
C VAL A 22 9.01 -0.43 0.53
N ILE A 23 7.81 -0.05 0.96
CA ILE A 23 7.44 0.09 2.37
C ILE A 23 6.24 -0.81 2.64
N TRP A 24 6.43 -1.77 3.53
CA TRP A 24 5.33 -2.57 4.07
C TRP A 24 4.68 -1.91 5.27
N TYR A 25 3.36 -2.06 5.41
CA TYR A 25 2.62 -1.58 6.57
C TYR A 25 1.39 -2.46 6.86
N PRO A 26 1.00 -2.58 8.14
CA PRO A 26 -0.23 -3.27 8.51
C PRO A 26 -1.47 -2.37 8.38
N LEU A 27 -2.60 -2.99 8.09
CA LEU A 27 -3.92 -2.36 8.04
C LEU A 27 -4.70 -2.74 9.31
N LYS A 28 -5.05 -1.76 10.14
CA LYS A 28 -5.78 -1.97 11.39
C LYS A 28 -7.11 -1.21 11.39
N ASP A 29 -7.06 0.08 11.10
CA ASP A 29 -8.21 0.99 11.02
C ASP A 29 -8.16 1.75 9.69
N ARG A 30 -9.26 1.71 8.92
CA ARG A 30 -9.36 2.38 7.61
C ARG A 30 -9.16 3.88 7.71
N HIS A 31 -9.76 4.53 8.71
CA HIS A 31 -9.73 5.98 8.80
C HIS A 31 -8.31 6.53 9.03
N THR A 32 -7.56 5.89 9.93
CA THR A 32 -6.15 6.21 10.19
C THR A 32 -5.28 5.91 8.97
N HIS A 33 -5.62 4.86 8.21
CA HIS A 33 -4.94 4.52 6.97
C HIS A 33 -5.16 5.56 5.86
N VAL A 34 -6.40 5.92 5.56
CA VAL A 34 -6.74 6.95 4.56
C VAL A 34 -6.00 8.26 4.85
N ARG A 35 -6.03 8.75 6.10
CA ARG A 35 -5.30 9.98 6.48
C ARG A 35 -3.81 9.88 6.23
N TRP A 36 -3.20 8.71 6.45
CA TRP A 36 -1.76 8.54 6.22
C TRP A 36 -1.43 8.45 4.73
N LYS A 37 -2.28 7.79 3.94
CA LYS A 37 -2.18 7.75 2.48
C LYS A 37 -2.22 9.17 1.88
N ASP A 38 -3.13 10.02 2.36
CA ASP A 38 -3.22 11.42 1.94
C ASP A 38 -1.96 12.22 2.31
N GLN A 39 -1.40 12.00 3.52
CA GLN A 39 -0.16 12.63 3.94
C GLN A 39 1.03 12.23 3.06
N LEU A 40 1.09 10.97 2.63
CA LEU A 40 2.12 10.50 1.71
C LEU A 40 1.95 11.06 0.31
N GLY A 41 0.72 11.13 -0.22
CA GLY A 41 0.44 11.75 -1.52
C GLY A 41 0.87 13.22 -1.58
N ARG A 42 0.73 13.96 -0.47
CA ARG A 42 1.20 15.36 -0.35
C ARG A 42 2.73 15.53 -0.42
N LEU A 43 3.52 14.45 -0.34
CA LEU A 43 4.96 14.53 -0.57
C LEU A 43 5.31 14.81 -2.04
N GLY A 44 4.38 14.59 -2.98
CA GLY A 44 4.60 14.84 -4.40
C GLY A 44 5.71 13.97 -5.01
N ILE A 45 5.98 12.80 -4.42
CA ILE A 45 6.94 11.84 -4.96
C ILE A 45 6.30 11.18 -6.18
N PRO A 46 6.87 11.31 -7.39
CA PRO A 46 6.27 10.75 -8.60
C PRO A 46 6.32 9.22 -8.59
N LYS A 47 5.42 8.58 -9.35
CA LYS A 47 5.41 7.12 -9.54
C LYS A 47 5.31 6.38 -8.21
N MET A 48 4.40 6.85 -7.36
CA MET A 48 4.12 6.21 -6.08
C MET A 48 2.88 5.32 -6.21
N LEU A 49 3.10 4.02 -6.36
CA LEU A 49 2.05 3.02 -6.41
C LEU A 49 1.78 2.49 -5.00
N ASN A 50 0.52 2.41 -4.63
CA ASN A 50 0.07 1.81 -3.40
C ASN A 50 -0.75 0.56 -3.67
N VAL A 51 -0.38 -0.55 -3.04
CA VAL A 51 -1.13 -1.81 -3.11
C VAL A 51 -1.60 -2.17 -1.71
N GLU A 52 -2.90 -2.40 -1.55
CA GLU A 52 -3.51 -2.75 -0.26
C GLU A 52 -4.38 -3.97 -0.41
N HIS A 53 -4.29 -4.91 0.54
CA HIS A 53 -5.23 -6.01 0.67
C HIS A 53 -5.93 -5.96 2.02
N TRP A 54 -7.21 -5.62 2.01
CA TRP A 54 -8.15 -5.76 3.13
C TRP A 54 -8.76 -7.15 3.07
N LEU A 55 -8.45 -8.00 4.06
CA LEU A 55 -8.84 -9.42 4.08
C LEU A 55 -10.33 -9.62 4.35
N TYR A 56 -10.91 -8.74 5.17
CA TYR A 56 -12.28 -8.83 5.63
C TYR A 56 -13.17 -7.80 4.93
N ASP A 57 -14.43 -8.15 4.72
CA ASP A 57 -15.40 -7.25 4.07
C ASP A 57 -15.77 -6.05 4.97
N SER A 58 -15.58 -6.19 6.28
CA SER A 58 -15.72 -5.14 7.29
C SER A 58 -14.55 -5.14 8.27
N ASP A 59 -14.25 -3.97 8.85
CA ASP A 59 -13.15 -3.82 9.81
C ASP A 59 -13.40 -4.64 11.07
N GLN A 60 -12.45 -5.52 11.38
CA GLN A 60 -12.41 -6.35 12.57
C GLN A 60 -11.65 -5.61 13.68
N PRO A 61 -12.29 -5.28 14.81
CA PRO A 61 -11.63 -4.60 15.92
C PRO A 61 -10.62 -5.52 16.60
N GLY A 62 -9.50 -4.96 17.04
CA GLY A 62 -8.50 -5.68 17.83
C GLY A 62 -7.50 -6.52 17.02
N ILE A 63 -7.72 -6.74 15.73
CA ILE A 63 -6.81 -7.50 14.84
C ILE A 63 -6.27 -6.66 13.69
N TYR A 64 -5.36 -7.24 12.92
CA TYR A 64 -4.95 -6.68 11.63
C TYR A 64 -5.93 -7.13 10.55
N ASN A 65 -6.51 -6.16 9.85
CA ASN A 65 -7.45 -6.34 8.76
C ASN A 65 -6.77 -6.63 7.42
N GLY A 66 -5.43 -6.60 7.38
CA GLY A 66 -4.64 -6.88 6.21
C GLY A 66 -3.29 -6.15 6.22
N ALA A 67 -2.74 -5.94 5.03
CA ALA A 67 -1.48 -5.22 4.85
C ALA A 67 -1.42 -4.50 3.50
N GLY A 68 -0.49 -3.57 3.39
CA GLY A 68 -0.21 -2.88 2.15
C GLY A 68 1.28 -2.64 1.91
N LEU A 69 1.58 -2.26 0.68
CA LEU A 69 2.89 -1.93 0.17
C LEU A 69 2.81 -0.59 -0.58
N PHE A 70 3.66 0.37 -0.19
CA PHE A 70 3.98 1.49 -1.05
C PHE A 70 5.21 1.16 -1.88
N PHE A 71 5.14 1.39 -3.19
CA PHE A 71 6.23 1.30 -4.14
C PHE A 71 6.53 2.69 -4.68
N VAL A 72 7.79 3.12 -4.57
CA VAL A 72 8.30 4.30 -5.28
C VAL A 72 9.16 3.82 -6.44
N ASN A 73 8.91 4.37 -7.62
CA ASN A 73 9.54 3.97 -8.89
C ASN A 73 9.42 2.46 -9.18
N PRO A 74 8.22 1.84 -9.09
CA PRO A 74 8.10 0.41 -9.40
C PRO A 74 8.56 0.13 -10.85
N PRO A 75 9.28 -0.98 -11.10
CA PRO A 75 9.64 -1.39 -12.46
C PRO A 75 8.39 -1.57 -13.33
N TYR A 76 8.46 -1.11 -14.58
CA TYR A 76 7.30 -1.17 -15.50
C TYR A 76 6.76 -2.60 -15.69
N ALA A 77 7.66 -3.57 -15.92
CA ALA A 77 7.28 -4.98 -16.08
C ALA A 77 6.52 -5.54 -14.86
N PHE A 78 6.87 -5.09 -13.64
CA PHE A 78 6.15 -5.46 -12.42
C PHE A 78 4.72 -4.89 -12.43
N THR A 79 4.56 -3.62 -12.83
CA THR A 79 3.23 -2.98 -12.91
C THR A 79 2.31 -3.58 -13.97
N GLN A 80 2.86 -4.15 -15.05
CA GLN A 80 2.06 -4.83 -16.07
C GLN A 80 1.45 -6.15 -15.59
N GLY A 81 2.20 -6.92 -14.78
CA GLY A 81 1.74 -8.20 -14.24
C GLY A 81 0.86 -8.07 -12.99
N LEU A 82 0.77 -6.89 -12.40
CA LEU A 82 0.08 -6.64 -11.14
C LEU A 82 -1.42 -6.95 -11.20
N PRO A 83 -2.22 -6.48 -12.17
CA PRO A 83 -3.68 -6.66 -12.13
C PRO A 83 -4.16 -8.12 -11.97
N PRO A 84 -3.72 -9.10 -12.79
CA PRO A 84 -4.11 -10.50 -12.59
C PRO A 84 -3.52 -11.10 -11.31
N LEU A 85 -2.32 -10.69 -10.90
CA LEU A 85 -1.70 -11.13 -9.65
C LEU A 85 -2.50 -10.67 -8.44
N LEU A 86 -2.96 -9.42 -8.41
CA LEU A 86 -3.76 -8.88 -7.32
C LEU A 86 -5.04 -9.68 -7.15
N GLU A 87 -5.77 -9.95 -8.23
CA GLU A 87 -7.02 -10.71 -8.16
C GLU A 87 -6.79 -12.15 -7.67
N ALA A 88 -5.72 -12.80 -8.13
CA ALA A 88 -5.32 -14.12 -7.63
C ALA A 88 -4.99 -14.09 -6.13
N LEU A 89 -4.25 -13.07 -5.66
CA LEU A 89 -3.92 -12.89 -4.24
C LEU A 89 -5.16 -12.61 -3.39
N ARG A 90 -6.12 -11.83 -3.90
CA ARG A 90 -7.39 -11.57 -3.22
C ARG A 90 -8.15 -12.87 -2.99
N ALA A 91 -8.31 -13.67 -4.04
CA ALA A 91 -9.03 -14.94 -3.96
C ALA A 91 -8.31 -15.96 -3.06
N ALA A 92 -6.98 -16.00 -3.08
CA ALA A 92 -6.20 -16.99 -2.34
C ALA A 92 -6.04 -16.66 -0.85
N LEU A 93 -6.06 -15.38 -0.46
CA LEU A 93 -5.71 -14.95 0.89
C LEU A 93 -6.90 -14.42 1.70
N ALA A 94 -8.06 -14.17 1.07
CA ALA A 94 -9.27 -13.79 1.80
C ALA A 94 -9.72 -14.97 2.71
N PRO A 95 -10.00 -14.73 4.00
CA PRO A 95 -10.50 -15.76 4.90
C PRO A 95 -11.86 -16.30 4.44
N GLU A 96 -12.18 -17.52 4.85
CA GLU A 96 -13.47 -18.15 4.52
C GLU A 96 -14.65 -17.27 4.92
N GLY A 97 -15.64 -17.16 4.03
CA GLY A 97 -16.81 -16.30 4.22
C GLY A 97 -16.55 -14.81 3.93
N HIS A 98 -15.33 -14.42 3.55
CA HIS A 98 -15.00 -13.07 3.15
C HIS A 98 -14.54 -13.00 1.70
N ARG A 99 -14.96 -11.95 1.00
CA ARG A 99 -14.43 -11.68 -0.35
C ARG A 99 -13.09 -10.94 -0.27
N GLY A 100 -12.94 -10.08 0.73
CA GLY A 100 -11.82 -9.17 0.84
C GLY A 100 -11.79 -8.16 -0.31
N THR A 101 -10.88 -7.21 -0.23
CA THR A 101 -10.66 -6.19 -1.27
C THR A 101 -9.18 -5.95 -1.44
N ILE A 102 -8.68 -6.07 -2.67
CA ILE A 102 -7.32 -5.68 -3.02
C ILE A 102 -7.37 -4.52 -4.01
N THR A 103 -6.55 -3.50 -3.82
CA THR A 103 -6.50 -2.34 -4.70
C THR A 103 -5.06 -1.97 -5.02
N GLY A 104 -4.81 -1.58 -6.28
CA GLY A 104 -3.60 -0.89 -6.70
C GLY A 104 -3.96 0.53 -7.17
N GLU A 105 -3.41 1.54 -6.52
CA GLU A 105 -3.71 2.95 -6.79
C GLU A 105 -2.43 3.79 -6.87
N TRP A 106 -2.34 4.67 -7.87
CA TRP A 106 -1.26 5.65 -7.97
C TRP A 106 -1.59 6.89 -7.14
N LEU A 107 -0.67 7.31 -6.27
CA LEU A 107 -0.84 8.50 -5.43
C LEU A 107 -0.31 9.79 -6.09
N ALA A 108 0.57 9.66 -7.08
CA ALA A 108 1.15 10.74 -7.88
C ALA A 108 1.82 10.20 -9.15
#